data_AF-A0A2S9FIR5-F1
#
_entry.id   AF-A0A2S9FIR5-F1
#
_cell.length_a   1.000
_cell.length_b   1.000
_cell.length_c   1.000
_cell.angle_alpha   90.00
_cell.angle_beta   90.00
_cell.angle_gamma   90.00
#
_symmetry.space_group_name_H-M   'P 1'
#
loop_
_entity.id
_entity.type
_entity.pdbx_description
1 polymer ?
#
loop_
_entity_poly.entity_id
_entity_poly.type
_entity_poly.pdbx_seq_one_letter_code
_entity_poly.pdbx_strand_id
1 'polypeptide(L)'
;IQPIAPDDIAQVLAEIAAGPPLGRYVDVAGPETQDLVDMARRTNDAHGRTVKLVPTWDGPLGEELAGNVLLPGKDARLAPTTFDEWLAAGAR
;
A
#
# COMPACT_ATOMS: atom_id res chain seq x y z
N ILE A 1 -1.90 7.32 0.75
CA ILE A 1 -0.84 6.30 0.57
C ILE A 1 -1.00 5.60 -0.78
N GLN A 2 -0.06 4.76 -1.22
CA GLN A 2 -0.21 3.96 -2.46
C GLN A 2 0.24 2.51 -2.17
N PRO A 3 -0.67 1.65 -1.68
CA PRO A 3 -0.32 0.31 -1.19
C PRO A 3 0.09 -0.61 -2.33
N ILE A 4 0.88 -1.64 -2.04
CA ILE A 4 1.29 -2.69 -2.97
C ILE A 4 0.89 -4.06 -2.43
N ALA A 5 0.40 -4.94 -3.30
CA ALA A 5 0.10 -6.32 -2.94
C ALA A 5 1.38 -7.10 -2.57
N PRO A 6 1.34 -8.01 -1.57
CA PRO A 6 2.50 -8.80 -1.18
C PRO A 6 3.14 -9.61 -2.33
N ASP A 7 2.32 -10.21 -3.19
CA ASP A 7 2.81 -11.02 -4.32
C ASP A 7 3.52 -10.15 -5.37
N ASP A 8 3.01 -8.94 -5.62
CA ASP A 8 3.62 -7.98 -6.54
C ASP A 8 5.01 -7.54 -6.04
N ILE A 9 5.14 -7.15 -4.77
CA ILE A 9 6.45 -6.75 -4.24
C ILE A 9 7.41 -7.94 -4.15
N ALA A 10 6.92 -9.14 -3.85
CA ALA A 10 7.75 -10.35 -3.84
C ALA A 10 8.35 -10.64 -5.22
N GLN A 11 7.57 -10.47 -6.30
CA GLN A 11 8.06 -10.61 -7.66
C GLN A 11 9.17 -9.59 -7.99
N VAL A 12 8.96 -8.32 -7.62
CA VAL A 12 9.97 -7.27 -7.84
C VAL A 12 11.24 -7.54 -7.04
N LEU A 13 11.12 -7.98 -5.79
CA LEU A 13 12.26 -8.35 -4.96
C LEU A 13 13.03 -9.54 -5.54
N ALA A 14 12.34 -10.56 -6.04
CA ALA A 14 12.98 -11.72 -6.68
C ALA A 14 13.76 -11.32 -7.95
N GLU A 15 13.18 -10.43 -8.77
CA GLU A 15 13.82 -9.87 -9.97
C GLU A 15 15.11 -9.11 -9.60
N ILE A 16 15.06 -8.23 -8.60
CA ILE A 16 16.20 -7.42 -8.17
C ILE A 16 17.29 -8.30 -7.54
N ALA A 17 16.90 -9.26 -6.69
CA ALA A 17 17.85 -10.12 -5.99
C ALA A 17 18.62 -11.07 -6.92
N ALA A 18 18.01 -11.48 -8.04
CA ALA A 18 18.65 -12.33 -9.05
C ALA A 18 19.55 -11.55 -10.02
N GLY A 19 19.46 -10.21 -10.03
CA GLY A 19 20.19 -9.34 -10.93
C GLY A 19 21.53 -8.84 -10.40
N PRO A 20 22.27 -8.04 -11.20
CA PRO A 20 23.43 -7.31 -10.71
C PRO A 20 23.02 -6.28 -9.64
N PRO A 21 23.92 -5.90 -8.73
CA PRO A 21 23.62 -4.92 -7.69
C PRO A 21 23.26 -3.55 -8.30
N LEU A 22 22.10 -3.01 -7.90
CA LEU A 22 21.56 -1.75 -8.43
C LEU A 22 21.72 -0.55 -7.49
N GLY A 23 22.21 -0.76 -6.26
CA GLY A 23 22.29 0.30 -5.25
C GLY A 23 20.90 0.80 -4.84
N ARG A 24 20.68 2.12 -4.85
CA ARG A 24 19.36 2.70 -4.56
C ARG A 24 18.41 2.41 -5.72
N TYR A 25 17.38 1.61 -5.46
CA TYR A 25 16.31 1.34 -6.40
C TYR A 25 15.20 2.38 -6.30
N VAL A 26 14.37 2.49 -7.34
CA VAL A 26 13.18 3.36 -7.32
C VAL A 26 12.14 2.83 -6.34
N ASP A 27 11.21 3.70 -5.93
CA ASP A 27 10.07 3.26 -5.13
C ASP A 27 9.21 2.28 -5.94
N VAL A 28 8.56 1.35 -5.23
CA VAL A 28 7.65 0.37 -5.82
C VAL A 28 6.33 0.48 -5.06
N ALA A 29 5.23 0.65 -5.79
CA ALA A 29 3.91 0.88 -5.22
C ALA A 29 2.84 0.18 -6.06
N GLY A 30 1.62 0.02 -5.55
CA GLY A 30 0.51 -0.45 -6.38
C GLY A 30 -0.04 0.63 -7.30
N PRO A 31 -1.12 0.33 -8.05
CA PRO A 31 -1.53 1.16 -9.17
C PRO A 31 -2.23 2.46 -8.75
N GLU A 32 -2.78 2.52 -7.52
CA GLU A 32 -3.73 3.56 -7.12
C GLU A 32 -3.41 4.15 -5.74
N THR A 33 -3.59 5.46 -5.63
CA THR A 33 -3.57 6.13 -4.33
C THR A 33 -4.83 5.79 -3.53
N GLN A 34 -4.66 5.62 -2.22
CA GLN A 34 -5.72 5.22 -1.30
C GLN A 34 -5.70 6.10 -0.05
N ASP A 35 -6.90 6.32 0.50
CA ASP A 35 -7.09 6.88 1.84
C ASP A 35 -7.00 5.77 2.90
N LEU A 36 -6.23 6.02 3.97
CA LEU A 36 -5.97 5.02 5.01
C LEU A 36 -7.24 4.63 5.79
N VAL A 37 -8.14 5.58 6.03
CA VAL A 37 -9.39 5.33 6.76
C VAL A 37 -10.34 4.51 5.89
N ASP A 38 -10.41 4.81 4.60
CA ASP A 38 -11.24 4.06 3.65
C ASP A 38 -10.70 2.66 3.38
N MET A 39 -9.38 2.48 3.37
CA MET A 39 -8.77 1.15 3.35
C MET A 39 -9.17 0.34 4.59
N ALA A 40 -9.02 0.92 5.79
CA ALA A 40 -9.41 0.26 7.03
C ALA A 40 -10.91 -0.12 7.03
N ARG A 41 -11.78 0.75 6.50
CA ARG A 41 -13.21 0.47 6.36
C ARG A 41 -13.46 -0.73 5.45
N ARG A 42 -12.94 -0.68 4.21
CA ARG A 42 -13.12 -1.75 3.22
C ARG A 42 -12.55 -3.09 3.68
N THR A 43 -11.41 -3.09 4.38
CA THR A 43 -10.86 -4.31 4.97
C THR A 43 -11.80 -4.91 6.03
N ASN A 44 -12.35 -4.09 6.93
CA ASN A 44 -13.29 -4.58 7.94
C ASN A 44 -14.59 -5.11 7.32
N ASP A 45 -15.12 -4.41 6.31
CA ASP A 45 -16.31 -4.85 5.57
C ASP A 45 -16.06 -6.19 4.86
N ALA A 46 -14.92 -6.34 4.18
CA ALA A 46 -14.51 -7.59 3.53
C ALA A 46 -14.37 -8.76 4.53
N HIS A 47 -14.03 -8.47 5.78
CA HIS A 47 -13.96 -9.45 6.87
C HIS A 47 -15.28 -9.62 7.64
N GLY A 48 -16.36 -8.94 7.24
CA GLY A 48 -17.66 -9.00 7.90
C GLY A 48 -17.67 -8.38 9.30
N ARG A 49 -16.77 -7.43 9.58
CA ARG A 49 -16.62 -6.77 10.88
C ARG A 49 -17.21 -5.37 10.83
N THR A 50 -18.18 -5.10 11.68
CA THR A 50 -18.69 -3.73 11.88
C THR A 50 -17.93 -3.07 13.02
N VAL A 51 -17.07 -2.12 12.70
CA VAL A 51 -16.28 -1.35 13.68
C VAL A 51 -16.51 0.14 13.53
N LYS A 52 -16.51 0.88 14.65
CA LYS A 52 -16.51 2.34 14.63
C LYS A 52 -15.07 2.82 14.40
N LEU A 53 -14.81 3.41 13.24
CA LEU A 53 -13.54 4.07 12.95
C LEU A 53 -13.55 5.50 13.51
N VAL A 54 -12.52 5.84 14.27
CA VAL A 54 -12.29 7.20 14.79
C VAL A 54 -10.91 7.64 14.31
N PRO A 55 -10.82 8.36 13.18
CA PRO A 55 -9.54 8.90 12.70
C PRO A 55 -8.98 9.91 13.71
N THR A 56 -7.70 9.79 14.02
CA THR A 56 -6.97 10.72 14.90
C THR A 56 -5.51 10.79 14.50
N TRP A 57 -4.85 11.90 14.81
CA TRP A 57 -3.41 12.10 14.68
C TRP A 57 -2.65 11.77 15.97
N ASP A 58 -3.37 11.42 17.05
CA ASP A 58 -2.79 11.04 18.36
C ASP A 58 -2.26 9.59 18.35
N GLY A 59 -1.43 9.26 17.36
CA GLY A 59 -0.90 7.91 17.15
C GLY A 59 0.48 7.89 16.51
N PRO A 60 0.97 6.71 16.07
CA PRO A 60 2.28 6.58 15.42
C PRO A 60 2.40 7.33 14.09
N LEU A 61 1.26 7.69 13.48
CA LEU A 61 1.18 8.47 12.27
C LEU A 61 0.57 9.83 12.63
N GLY A 62 1.41 10.84 12.83
CA GLY A 62 1.00 12.20 13.19
C GLY A 62 0.66 13.08 11.99
N GLU A 63 0.34 14.34 12.28
CA GLU A 63 -0.02 15.36 11.26
C GLU A 63 1.11 15.60 10.24
N GLU A 64 2.36 15.32 10.60
CA GLU A 64 3.50 15.39 9.69
C GLU A 64 3.39 14.43 8.51
N LEU A 65 2.53 13.40 8.62
CA LEU A 65 2.24 12.44 7.57
C LEU A 65 1.01 12.81 6.73
N ALA A 66 0.40 13.98 6.96
CA ALA A 66 -0.76 14.45 6.23
C ALA A 66 -0.44 14.80 4.76
N GLY A 67 -1.47 14.73 3.92
CA GLY A 67 -1.34 15.01 2.49
C GLY A 67 -0.61 13.90 1.74
N ASN A 68 0.35 14.28 0.89
CA ASN A 68 0.96 13.39 -0.10
C ASN A 68 2.36 12.88 0.28
N VAL A 69 2.79 13.08 1.52
CA VAL A 69 4.17 12.76 1.97
C VAL A 69 4.48 11.26 2.02
N LEU A 70 3.45 10.41 2.01
CA LEU A 70 3.56 8.95 1.93
C LEU A 70 3.28 8.41 0.51
N LEU A 71 3.25 9.28 -0.50
CA LEU A 71 3.20 8.85 -1.89
C LEU A 71 4.60 8.56 -2.42
N PRO A 72 4.75 7.57 -3.32
CA PRO A 72 6.04 7.26 -3.88
C PRO A 72 6.53 8.38 -4.80
N GLY A 73 7.83 8.39 -5.09
CA GLY A 73 8.42 9.34 -6.02
C GLY A 73 7.84 9.22 -7.44
N LYS A 74 8.03 10.27 -8.25
CA LYS A 74 7.50 10.38 -9.62
C LYS A 74 7.88 9.24 -10.58
N ASP A 75 8.99 8.57 -10.31
CA ASP A 75 9.56 7.50 -11.15
C ASP A 75 9.30 6.11 -10.55
N ALA A 76 8.30 5.99 -9.68
CA ALA A 76 7.95 4.73 -9.03
C ALA A 76 7.52 3.67 -10.05
N ARG A 77 7.96 2.44 -9.81
CA ARG A 77 7.43 1.28 -10.52
C ARG A 77 6.07 0.94 -9.93
N LEU A 78 5.02 1.07 -10.75
CA LEU A 78 3.67 0.72 -10.34
C LEU A 78 3.37 -0.74 -10.68
N ALA A 79 3.05 -1.51 -9.65
CA ALA A 79 2.58 -2.88 -9.77
C ALA A 79 1.08 -2.90 -10.15
N PRO A 80 0.58 -3.97 -10.78
CA PRO A 80 -0.74 -3.95 -11.40
C PRO A 80 -1.90 -4.19 -10.43
N THR A 81 -1.68 -4.87 -9.30
CA THR A 81 -2.78 -5.34 -8.45
C THR A 81 -3.34 -4.18 -7.61
N THR A 82 -4.61 -3.85 -7.83
CA THR A 82 -5.33 -2.84 -7.04
C THR A 82 -5.62 -3.35 -5.62
N PHE A 83 -5.90 -2.41 -4.70
CA PHE A 83 -6.28 -2.78 -3.34
C PHE A 83 -7.58 -3.59 -3.29
N ASP A 84 -8.56 -3.27 -4.15
CA ASP A 84 -9.84 -3.96 -4.20
C ASP A 84 -9.71 -5.37 -4.79
N GLU A 85 -8.88 -5.56 -5.84
CA GLU A 85 -8.56 -6.89 -6.36
C GLU A 85 -7.87 -7.76 -5.31
N TRP A 86 -6.91 -7.18 -4.58
CA TRP A 86 -6.23 -7.86 -3.49
C TRP A 86 -7.21 -8.27 -2.37
N LEU A 87 -8.14 -7.39 -1.96
CA LEU A 87 -9.19 -7.73 -0.99
C LEU A 87 -10.10 -8.85 -1.50
N ALA A 88 -10.56 -8.76 -2.75
CA ALA A 88 -11.44 -9.75 -3.37
C ALA A 88 -10.79 -11.13 -3.50
N ALA A 89 -9.46 -11.19 -3.63
CA ALA A 89 -8.69 -12.43 -3.67
C ALA A 89 -8.59 -13.15 -2.31
N GLY A 90 -9.23 -12.63 -1.26
CA GLY A 90 -9.27 -13.26 0.07
C GLY A 90 -8.12 -12.83 0.97
N ALA A 91 -7.70 -11.57 0.84
CA ALA A 91 -6.76 -10.92 1.75
C ALA A 91 -7.08 -11.24 3.22
N ARG A 92 -6.05 -11.66 3.96
CA ARG A 92 -6.14 -12.02 5.38
C ARG A 92 -5.51 -10.96 6.26
#